data_AF-A0A224Z9K6-F1
#
_entry.id   AF-A0A224Z9K6-F1
#
_cell.length_a   1.000
_cell.length_b   1.000
_cell.length_c   1.000
_cell.angle_alpha   90.00
_cell.angle_beta   90.00
_cell.angle_gamma   90.00
#
_symmetry.space_group_name_H-M   'P 1'
#
loop_
_entity.id
_entity.type
_entity.pdbx_description
1 polymer ?
#
loop_
_entity_poly.entity_id
_entity_poly.type
_entity_poly.pdbx_seq_one_letter_code
_entity_poly.pdbx_strand_id
1 'polypeptide(L)'
;MPSSWNPTEDEAGKKALEEACKPGPAYRNAYRDFEGLYLSNTFTDRNMRSALSYKPLEGDVFVVSYPKCGTTWMQHIVYAIFRDGVGPANLAEFMSMA
;
A
#
# COMPACT_ATOMS: atom_id res chain seq x y z
N MET A 1 -3.81 -10.23 17.21
CA MET A 1 -4.69 -11.33 16.76
C MET A 1 -4.19 -11.79 15.41
N PRO A 2 -4.08 -13.09 15.11
CA PRO A 2 -3.80 -13.50 13.74
C PRO A 2 -5.01 -13.10 12.90
N SER A 3 -4.80 -12.31 11.84
CA SER A 3 -5.89 -11.96 10.94
C SER A 3 -6.43 -13.24 10.30
N SER A 4 -7.67 -13.61 10.60
CA SER A 4 -8.36 -14.77 10.01
C SER A 4 -8.66 -14.58 8.52
N TRP A 5 -8.27 -13.46 7.93
CA TRP A 5 -8.49 -13.16 6.52
C TRP A 5 -7.26 -13.54 5.71
N ASN A 6 -7.25 -14.79 5.24
CA ASN A 6 -6.26 -15.31 4.31
C ASN A 6 -6.95 -15.56 2.95
N PRO A 7 -6.83 -14.64 1.97
CA PRO A 7 -7.59 -14.69 0.71
C PRO A 7 -7.33 -15.94 -0.15
N THR A 8 -6.29 -16.69 0.18
CA THR A 8 -5.88 -17.93 -0.48
C THR A 8 -6.72 -19.14 -0.08
N GLU A 9 -7.53 -19.05 0.98
CA GLU A 9 -8.32 -20.19 1.49
C GLU A 9 -9.77 -20.19 0.97
N ASP A 10 -10.35 -19.03 0.67
CA ASP A 10 -11.71 -18.89 0.12
C ASP A 10 -11.69 -18.77 -1.42
N GLU A 11 -12.55 -19.52 -2.11
CA GLU A 11 -12.73 -19.46 -3.56
C GLU A 11 -13.13 -18.05 -4.04
N ALA A 12 -13.93 -17.34 -3.23
CA ALA A 12 -14.29 -15.94 -3.49
C ALA A 12 -13.07 -15.01 -3.33
N GLY A 13 -12.18 -15.30 -2.38
CA GLY A 13 -10.91 -14.60 -2.17
C GLY A 13 -9.94 -14.78 -3.33
N LYS A 14 -9.81 -16.02 -3.83
CA LYS A 14 -9.00 -16.34 -5.02
C LYS A 14 -9.52 -15.64 -6.26
N LYS A 15 -10.83 -15.64 -6.49
CA LYS A 15 -11.45 -14.95 -7.64
C LYS A 15 -11.25 -13.43 -7.54
N ALA A 16 -11.43 -12.85 -6.35
CA ALA A 16 -11.20 -11.43 -6.13
C ALA A 16 -9.73 -11.02 -6.31
N LEU A 17 -8.79 -11.90 -5.97
CA LEU A 17 -7.35 -11.72 -6.18
C LEU A 17 -6.98 -11.84 -7.65
N GLU A 18 -7.48 -12.87 -8.33
CA GLU A 18 -7.26 -13.09 -9.76
C GLU A 18 -7.81 -11.91 -10.58
N GLU A 19 -8.99 -11.40 -10.23
CA GLU A 19 -9.56 -10.23 -10.86
C GLU A 19 -8.78 -8.95 -10.54
N ALA A 20 -8.22 -8.80 -9.34
CA ALA A 20 -7.35 -7.67 -8.99
C ALA A 20 -5.99 -7.70 -9.70
N CYS A 21 -5.47 -8.88 -10.04
CA CYS A 21 -4.21 -9.06 -10.75
C CYS A 21 -4.31 -8.89 -12.28
N LYS A 22 -5.52 -8.81 -12.84
CA LYS A 22 -5.70 -8.55 -14.27
C LYS A 22 -5.22 -7.12 -14.58
N PRO A 23 -4.43 -6.93 -15.66
CA PRO A 23 -4.03 -5.59 -16.06
C PRO A 23 -5.27 -4.76 -16.33
N GLY A 24 -5.33 -3.57 -15.74
CA GLY A 24 -6.40 -2.61 -15.98
C GLY A 24 -6.50 -2.25 -17.46
N PRO A 25 -7.61 -1.60 -17.87
CA PRO A 25 -7.77 -1.15 -19.25
C PRO A 25 -6.57 -0.28 -19.66
N ALA A 26 -6.15 -0.38 -20.92
CA ALA A 26 -5.10 0.48 -21.45
C ALA A 26 -5.54 1.95 -21.33
N TYR A 27 -4.95 2.68 -20.39
CA TYR A 27 -5.29 4.08 -20.16
C TYR A 27 -4.62 4.95 -21.22
N ARG A 28 -5.39 5.81 -21.90
CA ARG A 28 -4.84 6.77 -22.87
C ARG A 28 -3.88 7.78 -22.23
N ASN A 29 -4.08 8.10 -20.95
CA ASN A 29 -3.26 9.04 -20.16
C ASN A 29 -2.70 8.30 -18.96
N ALA A 30 -1.48 8.62 -18.51
CA ALA A 30 -0.84 7.99 -17.34
C ALA A 30 -1.50 8.36 -15.99
N TYR A 31 -2.28 9.44 -15.98
CA TYR A 31 -2.97 9.99 -14.83
C TYR A 31 -4.44 10.28 -15.14
N ARG A 32 -5.26 10.36 -14.10
CA ARG A 32 -6.70 10.59 -14.14
C ARG A 32 -7.16 11.40 -12.94
N ASP A 33 -8.32 12.00 -13.06
CA ASP A 33 -9.03 12.57 -11.90
C ASP A 33 -9.71 11.46 -11.10
N PHE A 34 -9.68 11.61 -9.78
CA PHE A 34 -10.44 10.82 -8.82
C PHE A 34 -10.94 11.76 -7.73
N GLU A 35 -12.21 12.17 -7.81
CA GLU A 35 -12.85 13.02 -6.79
C GLU A 35 -12.05 14.29 -6.48
N GLY A 36 -11.43 14.90 -7.51
CA GLY A 36 -10.59 16.10 -7.39
C GLY A 36 -9.11 15.83 -7.11
N LEU A 37 -8.68 14.56 -7.03
CA LEU A 37 -7.28 14.16 -6.92
C LEU A 37 -6.74 13.70 -8.28
N TYR A 38 -5.61 14.28 -8.73
CA TYR A 38 -4.95 13.85 -9.97
C TYR A 38 -3.94 12.74 -9.70
N LEU A 39 -4.31 11.50 -10.04
CA LEU A 39 -3.60 10.28 -9.61
C LEU A 39 -3.18 9.42 -10.79
N SER A 40 -2.10 8.66 -10.60
CA SER A 40 -1.69 7.64 -11.57
C SER A 40 -2.73 6.52 -11.66
N ASN A 41 -2.91 5.93 -12.84
CA ASN A 41 -3.83 4.81 -13.00
C ASN A 41 -3.41 3.53 -12.24
N THR A 42 -2.18 3.47 -11.73
CA THR A 42 -1.75 2.39 -10.83
C THR A 42 -2.59 2.38 -9.54
N PHE A 43 -3.12 3.53 -9.12
CA PHE A 43 -4.07 3.63 -8.01
C PHE A 43 -5.50 3.43 -8.53
N THR A 44 -6.02 2.22 -8.39
CA THR A 44 -7.39 1.87 -8.84
C THR A 44 -8.45 2.55 -7.96
N ASP A 45 -9.66 2.76 -8.49
CA ASP A 45 -10.79 3.29 -7.70
C ASP A 45 -11.08 2.47 -6.46
N ARG A 46 -11.02 1.13 -6.59
CA ARG A 46 -11.20 0.21 -5.46
C ARG A 46 -10.18 0.48 -4.36
N ASN A 47 -8.90 0.57 -4.70
CA ASN A 47 -7.84 0.80 -3.72
C ASN A 47 -7.95 2.20 -3.09
N MET A 48 -8.28 3.21 -3.89
CA MET A 48 -8.48 4.59 -3.39
C MET A 48 -9.66 4.68 -2.43
N ARG A 49 -10.82 4.11 -2.79
CA ARG A 49 -12.00 4.07 -1.90
C ARG A 49 -11.69 3.31 -0.62
N SER A 50 -11.01 2.16 -0.72
CA SER A 50 -10.58 1.38 0.45
C SER A 50 -9.66 2.20 1.35
N ALA A 51 -8.63 2.85 0.79
CA ALA A 51 -7.68 3.66 1.53
C ALA A 51 -8.35 4.86 2.23
N LEU A 52 -9.28 5.55 1.55
CA LEU A 52 -10.02 6.68 2.13
C LEU A 52 -11.01 6.25 3.23
N SER A 53 -11.46 4.99 3.21
CA SER A 53 -12.32 4.42 4.25
C SER A 53 -11.55 3.75 5.40
N TYR A 54 -10.22 3.70 5.34
CA TYR A 54 -9.39 3.01 6.31
C TYR A 54 -9.57 3.61 7.71
N LYS A 55 -9.69 2.74 8.71
CA LYS A 55 -9.77 3.12 10.12
C LYS A 55 -8.44 2.76 10.79
N PRO A 56 -7.68 3.74 11.30
CA PRO A 56 -6.40 3.48 11.94
C PRO A 56 -6.59 2.64 13.21
N LEU A 57 -5.60 1.80 13.49
CA LEU A 57 -5.48 1.03 14.71
C LEU A 57 -4.61 1.78 15.74
N GLU A 58 -4.75 1.40 17.01
CA GLU A 58 -3.88 1.91 18.06
C GLU A 58 -2.44 1.47 17.80
N GLY A 59 -1.51 2.42 17.77
CA GLY A 59 -0.09 2.18 17.50
C GLY A 59 0.33 2.35 16.02
N ASP A 60 -0.60 2.61 15.10
CA ASP A 60 -0.24 2.89 13.71
C ASP A 60 0.59 4.18 13.58
N VAL A 61 1.62 4.13 12.74
CA VAL A 61 2.48 5.28 12.42
C VAL A 61 2.45 5.54 10.91
N PHE A 62 2.04 6.75 10.53
CA PHE A 62 1.95 7.15 9.12
C PHE A 62 3.14 8.02 8.71
N VAL A 63 3.85 7.60 7.67
CA VAL A 63 4.86 8.43 6.98
C VAL A 63 4.20 9.09 5.77
N VAL A 64 3.87 10.38 5.89
CA VAL A 64 3.15 11.14 4.86
C VAL A 64 4.06 12.21 4.27
N SER A 65 4.14 12.27 2.94
CA SER A 65 4.93 13.28 2.22
C SER A 65 4.41 13.46 0.79
N TYR A 66 4.68 14.63 0.20
CA TYR A 66 4.52 14.80 -1.24
C TYR A 66 5.56 13.94 -1.99
N PRO A 67 5.27 13.43 -3.20
CA PRO A 67 6.21 12.61 -3.93
C PRO A 67 7.59 13.26 -4.04
N LYS A 68 8.63 12.45 -3.81
CA LYS A 68 10.07 12.82 -3.89
C LYS A 68 10.60 13.70 -2.75
N CYS A 69 9.85 13.91 -1.68
CA CYS A 69 10.31 14.63 -0.48
C CYS A 69 11.05 13.73 0.55
N GLY A 70 11.69 12.64 0.10
CA GLY A 70 12.49 11.79 1.00
C GLY A 70 11.71 10.73 1.78
N THR A 71 10.54 10.27 1.29
CA THR A 71 9.72 9.22 1.93
C THR A 71 10.54 7.98 2.31
N THR A 72 11.39 7.49 1.40
CA THR A 72 12.23 6.32 1.63
C THR A 72 13.23 6.53 2.77
N TRP A 73 13.82 7.72 2.85
CA TRP A 73 14.77 8.06 3.91
C TRP A 73 14.06 8.09 5.27
N MET A 74 12.89 8.74 5.34
CA MET A 74 12.09 8.77 6.56
C MET A 74 11.65 7.37 7.00
N GLN A 75 11.21 6.52 6.06
CA GLN A 75 10.85 5.13 6.34
C GLN A 75 12.02 4.34 6.94
N HIS A 76 13.26 4.55 6.49
CA HIS A 76 14.44 3.87 7.06
C HIS A 76 14.77 4.36 8.48
N ILE A 77 14.62 5.66 8.75
CA ILE A 77 14.81 6.20 10.11
C ILE A 77 13.77 5.59 11.07
N VAL A 78 12.50 5.59 10.67
CA VAL A 78 11.41 5.00 11.45
C VAL A 78 11.66 3.50 11.66
N TYR A 79 12.02 2.77 10.62
CA TYR A 79 12.40 1.35 10.71
C TYR A 79 13.44 1.10 11.79
N ALA A 80 14.55 1.86 11.75
CA ALA A 80 15.64 1.72 12.70
C ALA A 80 15.19 2.00 14.14
N ILE A 81 14.33 3.00 14.37
CA ILE A 81 13.80 3.30 15.71
C ILE A 81 12.98 2.12 16.25
N PHE A 82 12.14 1.48 15.42
CA PHE A 82 11.34 0.33 15.81
C PHE A 82 12.12 -0.99 15.95
N ARG A 83 13.37 -1.02 15.49
CA ARG A 83 14.23 -2.21 15.42
C ARG A 83 15.55 -2.03 16.19
N ASP A 84 15.58 -1.12 17.17
CA ASP A 84 16.74 -0.85 18.01
C ASP A 84 18.04 -0.56 17.22
N GLY A 85 17.91 0.16 16.11
CA GLY A 85 19.02 0.55 15.23
C GLY A 85 19.41 -0.47 14.18
N VAL A 86 18.76 -1.64 14.11
CA VAL A 86 19.03 -2.66 13.09
C VAL A 86 18.31 -2.29 11.79
N GLY A 87 19.07 -2.13 10.70
CA GLY A 87 18.51 -1.87 9.37
C GLY A 87 17.94 -3.14 8.70
N PRO A 88 17.12 -3.00 7.65
CA PRO A 88 16.60 -4.15 6.91
C PRO A 88 17.76 -4.87 6.19
N ALA A 89 17.77 -6.21 6.21
CA ALA A 89 18.82 -7.00 5.56
C ALA A 89 18.71 -6.96 4.03
N ASN A 90 17.51 -6.77 3.49
CA ASN A 90 17.27 -6.65 2.06
C ASN A 90 15.97 -5.88 1.75
N LEU A 91 15.76 -5.60 0.46
CA LEU A 91 14.59 -4.86 -0.02
C LEU A 91 13.28 -5.57 0.26
N ALA A 92 13.24 -6.91 0.19
CA ALA A 92 11.99 -7.66 0.43
C ALA A 92 11.56 -7.54 1.90
N GLU A 93 12.51 -7.63 2.83
CA GLU A 93 12.27 -7.37 4.25
C GLU A 93 11.77 -5.94 4.45
N PHE A 94 12.44 -4.94 3.86
CA PHE A 94 12.02 -3.55 3.96
C PHE A 94 10.60 -3.31 3.44
N MET A 95 10.24 -3.91 2.30
CA MET A 95 8.92 -3.78 1.68
C MET A 95 7.83 -4.56 2.40
N SER A 96 8.17 -5.60 3.18
CA SER A 96 7.21 -6.35 4.00
C SER A 96 6.74 -5.61 5.26
N MET A 97 7.35 -4.45 5.57
CA MET A 97 6.90 -3.60 6.66
C MET A 97 5.69 -2.72 6.27
N ALA A 98 5.33 -2.69 4.98
CA ALA A 98 4.23 -1.90 4.43
C ALA A 98 2.89 -2.66 4.40
#